data_AF-A0A6G0MUK8-F1
#
_entry.id   AF-A0A6G0MUK8-F1
#
_cell.length_a   1.000
_cell.length_b   1.000
_cell.length_c   1.000
_cell.angle_alpha   90.00
_cell.angle_beta   90.00
_cell.angle_gamma   90.00
#
_symmetry.space_group_name_H-M   'P 1'
#
loop_
_entity.id
_entity.type
_entity.pdbx_description
1 polymer ?
#
loop_
_entity_poly.entity_id
_entity_poly.type
_entity_poly.pdbx_seq_one_letter_code
_entity_poly.pdbx_strand_id
1 'polypeptide(L)'
;MDKAAAGGHFEVLLFLHSKRSEGCTMDAAVNASRNEHVEILQWFFRFYPRMIHREKVIVFAKRYNYYLMDWLHRNYQATGERTVLAEINSSFYLTPPETEELTT
;
A
#
# COMPACT_ATOMS: atom_id res chain seq x y z
N MET A 1 -11.96 -10.28 3.64
CA MET A 1 -11.31 -9.32 2.72
C MET A 1 -9.84 -9.68 2.48
N ASP A 2 -9.20 -10.26 3.50
CA ASP A 2 -7.79 -10.59 3.60
C ASP A 2 -7.21 -11.43 2.46
N LYS A 3 -7.89 -12.52 2.08
CA LYS A 3 -7.44 -13.36 0.96
C LYS A 3 -7.48 -12.62 -0.39
N ALA A 4 -8.51 -11.79 -0.60
CA ALA A 4 -8.59 -10.96 -1.80
C ALA A 4 -7.47 -9.91 -1.82
N ALA A 5 -7.17 -9.31 -0.66
CA ALA A 5 -6.05 -8.39 -0.50
C ALA A 5 -4.69 -9.05 -0.78
N ALA A 6 -4.47 -10.25 -0.23
CA ALA A 6 -3.23 -10.99 -0.41
C ALA A 6 -3.03 -11.51 -1.85
N GLY A 7 -4.11 -11.74 -2.60
CA GLY A 7 -4.07 -12.23 -3.97
C GLY A 7 -4.22 -11.15 -5.06
N GLY A 8 -4.28 -9.87 -4.70
CA GLY A 8 -4.40 -8.79 -5.68
C GLY A 8 -5.78 -8.66 -6.32
N HIS A 9 -6.80 -9.32 -5.76
CA HIS A 9 -8.15 -9.35 -6.32
C HIS A 9 -8.95 -8.11 -5.91
N PHE A 10 -8.62 -6.96 -6.49
CA PHE A 10 -9.19 -5.67 -6.07
C PHE A 10 -10.71 -5.61 -6.25
N GLU A 11 -11.25 -6.10 -7.37
CA GLU A 11 -12.71 -6.13 -7.61
C GLU A 11 -13.44 -6.99 -6.56
N VAL A 12 -12.88 -8.15 -6.22
CA VAL A 12 -13.41 -9.03 -5.18
C VAL A 12 -13.34 -8.33 -3.82
N LEU A 13 -12.27 -7.62 -3.54
CA LEU A 13 -12.13 -6.82 -2.31
C LEU A 13 -13.22 -5.75 -2.21
N LEU A 14 -13.46 -4.99 -3.28
CA LEU A 14 -14.53 -3.97 -3.33
C LEU A 14 -15.92 -4.61 -3.17
N PHE A 15 -16.16 -5.74 -3.83
CA PHE A 15 -17.41 -6.50 -3.66
C PHE A 15 -17.60 -6.91 -2.19
N LEU A 16 -16.58 -7.53 -1.57
CA LEU A 16 -16.63 -7.95 -0.17
C LEU A 16 -16.84 -6.79 0.78
N HIS A 17 -16.18 -5.64 0.54
CA HIS A 17 -16.39 -4.41 1.32
C HIS A 17 -17.84 -3.91 1.24
N SER A 18 -18.44 -3.95 0.05
CA SER A 18 -19.83 -3.48 -0.16
C SER A 18 -20.90 -4.43 0.40
N LYS A 19 -20.58 -5.72 0.54
CA LYS A 19 -21.57 -6.77 0.88
C LYS A 19 -21.45 -7.32 2.30
N ARG A 20 -20.33 -7.09 3.00
CA ARG A 20 -20.05 -7.67 4.32
C ARG A 20 -19.71 -6.59 5.33
N SER A 21 -20.16 -6.75 6.57
CA SER A 21 -19.86 -5.85 7.70
C SER A 21 -18.65 -6.28 8.55
N GLU A 22 -18.16 -7.51 8.38
CA GLU A 22 -17.06 -8.10 9.17
C GLU A 22 -15.71 -7.39 9.00
N GLY A 23 -15.47 -6.74 7.86
CA GLY A 23 -14.24 -6.00 7.57
C GLY A 23 -13.03 -6.87 7.17
N CYS A 24 -11.84 -6.43 7.59
CA CYS A 24 -10.54 -7.05 7.32
C CYS A 24 -9.71 -7.15 8.61
N THR A 25 -8.77 -8.09 8.67
CA THR A 25 -7.78 -8.09 9.75
C THR A 25 -6.68 -7.06 9.48
N MET A 26 -5.87 -6.75 10.50
CA MET A 26 -4.73 -5.84 10.36
C MET A 26 -3.62 -6.41 9.45
N ASP A 27 -3.62 -7.72 9.20
CA ASP A 27 -2.66 -8.37 8.31
C ASP A 27 -3.01 -8.26 6.82
N ALA A 28 -4.25 -7.87 6.48
CA ALA A 28 -4.69 -7.77 5.08
C ALA A 28 -3.79 -6.82 4.25
N ALA A 29 -3.51 -5.62 4.77
CA ALA A 29 -2.63 -4.65 4.11
C ALA A 29 -1.16 -5.11 4.13
N VAL A 30 -0.71 -5.81 5.18
CA VAL A 30 0.66 -6.33 5.24
C VAL A 30 0.87 -7.41 4.17
N ASN A 31 -0.09 -8.30 3.97
CA ASN A 31 -0.03 -9.33 2.94
C ASN A 31 -0.14 -8.74 1.54
N ALA A 32 -0.99 -7.72 1.34
CA ALA A 32 -1.03 -6.97 0.08
C ALA A 32 0.30 -6.27 -0.22
N SER A 33 0.99 -5.74 0.81
CA SER A 33 2.30 -5.10 0.67
C SER A 33 3.41 -6.07 0.28
N ARG A 34 3.41 -7.27 0.89
CA ARG A 34 4.37 -8.35 0.55
C ARG A 34 4.26 -8.84 -0.88
N ASN A 35 3.07 -8.74 -1.46
CA ASN A 35 2.77 -9.16 -2.84
C ASN A 35 2.59 -7.97 -3.79
N GLU A 36 3.02 -6.78 -3.38
CA GLU A 36 3.10 -5.57 -4.23
C GLU A 36 1.76 -5.10 -4.84
N HIS A 37 0.64 -5.37 -4.18
CA HIS A 37 -0.70 -4.96 -4.66
C HIS A 37 -1.00 -3.48 -4.32
N VAL A 38 -0.41 -2.56 -5.09
CA VAL A 38 -0.43 -1.10 -4.86
C VAL A 38 -1.84 -0.54 -4.72
N GLU A 39 -2.75 -0.89 -5.63
CA GLU A 39 -4.11 -0.36 -5.68
C GLU A 39 -4.89 -0.71 -4.40
N ILE A 40 -4.69 -1.92 -3.92
CA ILE A 40 -5.29 -2.41 -2.68
C ILE A 40 -4.73 -1.65 -1.47
N LEU A 41 -3.42 -1.37 -1.47
CA LEU A 41 -2.77 -0.63 -0.39
C LEU A 41 -3.26 0.81 -0.33
N GLN A 42 -3.30 1.52 -1.47
CA GLN A 42 -3.85 2.87 -1.56
C GLN A 42 -5.29 2.90 -1.03
N TRP A 43 -6.09 1.91 -1.39
CA TRP A 43 -7.46 1.77 -0.87
C TRP A 43 -7.50 1.58 0.66
N PHE A 44 -6.64 0.72 1.23
CA PHE A 44 -6.57 0.54 2.68
C PHE A 44 -6.16 1.82 3.41
N PHE A 45 -5.17 2.56 2.91
CA PHE A 45 -4.77 3.84 3.49
C PHE A 45 -5.90 4.88 3.47
N ARG A 46 -6.79 4.82 2.46
CA ARG A 46 -7.92 5.73 2.32
C ARG A 46 -9.10 5.38 3.24
N PHE A 47 -9.50 4.12 3.30
CA PHE A 47 -10.75 3.70 3.95
C PHE A 47 -10.56 3.07 5.34
N TYR A 48 -9.37 2.52 5.61
CA TYR A 48 -9.06 1.79 6.84
C TYR A 48 -7.76 2.27 7.53
N PRO A 49 -7.47 3.59 7.63
CA PRO A 49 -6.18 4.09 8.13
C PRO A 49 -5.87 3.69 9.58
N ARG A 50 -6.88 3.38 10.39
CA ARG A 50 -6.72 2.94 11.79
C ARG A 50 -6.55 1.42 11.95
N MET A 51 -6.89 0.65 10.91
CA MET A 51 -6.87 -0.82 10.93
C MET A 51 -5.66 -1.39 10.18
N ILE A 52 -4.73 -0.54 9.74
CA ILE A 52 -3.49 -0.97 9.08
C ILE A 52 -2.31 -0.88 10.03
N HIS A 53 -1.43 -1.89 9.98
CA HIS A 53 -0.08 -1.77 10.53
C HIS A 53 0.80 -0.96 9.58
N ARG A 54 0.61 0.36 9.56
CA ARG A 54 1.27 1.30 8.64
C ARG A 54 2.79 1.15 8.60
N GLU A 55 3.44 1.09 9.76
CA GLU A 55 4.89 0.90 9.88
C GLU A 55 5.34 -0.38 9.16
N LYS A 56 4.66 -1.52 9.40
CA LYS A 56 4.97 -2.78 8.71
C LYS A 56 4.78 -2.67 7.19
N VAL A 57 3.70 -2.04 6.75
CA VAL A 57 3.42 -1.84 5.32
C VAL A 57 4.52 -1.01 4.66
N ILE A 58 4.96 0.07 5.30
CA ILE A 58 6.05 0.93 4.84
C ILE A 58 7.36 0.14 4.77
N VAL A 59 7.70 -0.65 5.80
CA VAL A 59 8.91 -1.49 5.81
C VAL A 59 8.95 -2.46 4.63
N PHE A 60 7.84 -3.12 4.30
CA PHE A 60 7.80 -4.02 3.13
C PHE A 60 7.83 -3.25 1.80
N ALA A 61 7.10 -2.13 1.72
CA ALA A 61 7.01 -1.32 0.50
C ALA A 61 8.34 -0.69 0.10
N LYS A 62 9.18 -0.31 1.08
CA LYS A 62 10.51 0.27 0.84
C LYS A 62 11.41 -0.58 -0.05
N ARG A 63 11.23 -1.91 -0.06
CA ARG A 63 12.16 -2.80 -0.77
C ARG A 63 11.74 -3.09 -2.21
N TYR A 64 10.45 -3.05 -2.51
CA TYR A 64 9.92 -3.54 -3.79
C TYR A 64 8.80 -2.67 -4.39
N ASN A 65 8.27 -1.70 -3.65
CA ASN A 65 7.05 -1.01 -4.04
C ASN A 65 7.26 0.51 -4.19
N TYR A 66 7.98 0.89 -5.24
CA TYR A 66 8.26 2.30 -5.58
C TYR A 66 6.97 3.12 -5.67
N TYR A 67 5.97 2.63 -6.41
CA TYR A 67 4.72 3.36 -6.66
C TYR A 67 3.94 3.65 -5.38
N LEU A 68 3.89 2.70 -4.43
CA LEU A 68 3.28 2.98 -3.13
C LEU A 68 4.11 3.98 -2.33
N MET A 69 5.43 3.84 -2.30
CA MET A 69 6.30 4.76 -1.57
C MET A 69 6.18 6.20 -2.09
N ASP A 70 6.14 6.37 -3.41
CA ASP A 70 5.96 7.67 -4.05
C ASP A 70 4.56 8.24 -3.80
N TRP A 71 3.52 7.40 -3.89
CA TRP A 71 2.17 7.81 -3.50
C TRP A 71 2.10 8.25 -2.03
N LEU A 72 2.70 7.49 -1.11
CA LEU A 72 2.74 7.83 0.32
C LEU A 72 3.48 9.14 0.55
N HIS A 73 4.64 9.34 -0.08
CA HIS A 73 5.40 10.59 0.00
C HIS A 73 4.55 11.79 -0.39
N ARG A 74 3.92 11.74 -1.58
CA ARG A 74 3.07 12.82 -2.10
C ARG A 74 1.87 13.10 -1.19
N ASN A 75 1.21 12.06 -0.68
CA ASN A 75 0.05 12.22 0.20
C ASN A 75 0.45 12.81 1.57
N TYR A 76 1.48 12.30 2.22
CA TYR A 76 1.89 12.76 3.55
C TYR A 76 2.61 14.11 3.53
N GLN A 77 3.25 14.48 2.41
CA GLN A 77 3.74 15.83 2.18
C GLN A 77 2.57 16.84 2.17
N ALA A 78 1.44 16.48 1.55
CA ALA A 78 0.26 17.34 1.51
C ALA A 78 -0.45 17.47 2.87
N THR A 79 -0.43 16.43 3.72
CA THR A 79 -1.05 16.47 5.06
C THR A 79 -0.18 17.16 6.12
N GLY A 80 1.13 17.31 5.87
CA GLY A 80 2.07 17.91 6.82
C GLY A 80 2.51 16.98 7.97
N GLU A 81 2.24 15.68 7.89
CA GLU A 81 2.59 14.70 8.93
C GLU A 81 4.09 14.34 8.90
N ARG A 82 4.90 15.14 9.61
CA ARG A 82 6.37 15.09 9.55
C ARG A 82 6.99 13.76 9.99
N THR A 83 6.40 13.06 10.96
CA THR A 83 6.95 11.81 11.50
C THR A 83 6.94 10.69 10.46
N VAL A 84 5.81 10.51 9.79
CA VAL A 84 5.65 9.49 8.74
C VAL A 84 6.43 9.87 7.49
N LEU A 85 6.44 11.16 7.14
CA LEU A 85 7.23 11.66 6.03
C LEU A 85 8.74 11.44 6.25
N ALA A 86 9.25 11.61 7.47
CA ALA A 86 10.64 11.29 7.80
C ALA A 86 10.96 9.80 7.65
N GLU A 87 10.02 8.92 8.03
CA GLU A 87 10.16 7.47 7.87
C GLU A 87 10.13 7.05 6.39
N ILE A 88 9.29 7.67 5.56
CA ILE A 88 9.25 7.46 4.11
C ILE A 88 10.57 7.95 3.49
N ASN A 89 11.00 9.16 3.84
CA ASN A 89 12.19 9.82 3.27
C ASN A 89 13.50 9.11 3.62
N SER A 90 13.61 8.51 4.81
CA SER A 90 14.81 7.76 5.21
C SER A 90 15.09 6.52 4.34
N SER A 91 14.19 6.17 3.44
CA SER A 91 14.34 5.05 2.51
C SER A 91 13.88 5.38 1.09
N PHE A 92 13.66 6.66 0.79
CA PHE A 92 13.24 7.14 -0.53
C PHE A 92 14.47 7.44 -1.40
N TYR A 93 15.23 6.40 -1.74
CA TYR A 93 16.35 6.47 -2.69
C TYR A 93 16.23 5.36 -3.74
N LEU A 94 15.06 5.24 -4.36
CA LEU A 94 14.89 4.39 -5.52
C LEU A 94 14.43 5.30 -6.65
N THR A 95 15.26 5.42 -7.68
CA THR A 95 14.81 5.82 -9.01
C THR A 95 13.63 4.94 -9.40
N PRO A 96 12.59 5.47 -10.07
CA PRO A 96 11.55 4.62 -10.64
C PRO A 96 12.25 3.50 -11.43
N PRO A 97 11.82 2.24 -11.32
CA PRO A 97 12.36 1.19 -12.18
C PRO A 97 12.23 1.72 -13.60
N GLU A 98 13.36 1.84 -14.31
CA GLU A 98 13.36 2.13 -15.74
C GLU A 98 12.36 1.14 -16.31
N THR A 99 11.31 1.66 -16.93
CA THR A 99 10.35 0.81 -17.63
C THR A 99 11.21 0.01 -18.59
N GLU A 100 11.43 -1.28 -18.31
CA GLU A 100 11.85 -2.23 -19.31
C GLU A 100 10.74 -2.17 -20.36
N GLU A 101 10.92 -1.25 -21.31
CA GLU A 101 10.31 -1.34 -22.61
C GLU A 101 10.63 -2.77 -23.04
N LEU A 102 9.57 -3.57 -23.11
CA LEU A 102 9.52 -4.83 -23.82
C LEU A 102 10.03 -4.56 -25.24
N THR A 103 11.35 -4.61 -25.40
CA THR A 103 11.99 -4.78 -26.69
C THR A 103 11.74 -6.23 -27.06
N THR A 104 10.74 -6.35 -27.92
CA THR A 104 10.34 -7.49 -28.76
C THR A 104 11.38 -8.57 -28.98
#